data_AF-Q7RBR5-F1
#
_entry.id   AF-Q7RBR5-F1
#
_cell.length_a   1.000
_cell.length_b   1.000
_cell.length_c   1.000
_cell.angle_alpha   90.00
_cell.angle_beta   90.00
_cell.angle_gamma   90.00
#
_symmetry.space_group_name_H-M   'P 1'
#
loop_
_entity.id
_entity.type
_entity.pdbx_description
1 polymer ?
#
loop_
_entity_poly.entity_id
_entity_poly.type
_entity_poly.pdbx_seq_one_letter_code
_entity_poly.pdbx_strand_id
1 'polypeptide(L)' 'MEYVLNDDEIKKVVQKNDAYYSLIELNDVLYLNNKLYKKIECLQNLNNLKALYLNNNALERICGLDSCVNLVAL' A
#
# COMPACT_ATOMS: atom_id res chain seq x y z
N MET A 1 1.50 18.98 3.28
CA MET A 1 1.68 17.80 2.40
C MET A 1 0.58 16.82 2.74
N GLU A 2 -0.18 16.35 1.75
CA GLU A 2 -1.12 15.25 1.96
C GLU A 2 -0.33 13.93 2.03
N TYR A 3 -0.67 13.07 2.99
CA TYR A 3 -0.10 11.73 3.08
C TYR A 3 -0.85 10.83 2.11
N VAL A 4 -0.20 10.44 1.02
CA VAL A 4 -0.79 9.64 -0.05
C VAL A 4 -0.11 8.29 -0.10
N LEU A 5 -0.90 7.22 -0.11
CA LEU A 5 -0.42 5.87 -0.37
C LEU A 5 -0.42 5.62 -1.89
N ASN A 6 0.78 5.53 -2.46
CA ASN A 6 1.03 5.17 -3.86
C ASN A 6 2.24 4.22 -3.96
N ASP A 7 2.54 3.75 -5.17
CA ASP A 7 3.66 2.81 -5.39
C ASP A 7 5.01 3.34 -4.87
N ASP A 8 5.29 4.64 -5.00
CA ASP A 8 6.56 5.22 -4.56
C ASP A 8 6.65 5.31 -3.02
N GLU A 9 5.53 5.58 -2.36
CA GLU A 9 5.47 5.52 -0.91
C GLU A 9 5.67 4.09 -0.39
N ILE A 10 5.07 3.10 -1.05
CA ILE A 10 5.27 1.69 -0.69
C ILE A 10 6.73 1.29 -0.90
N LYS A 11 7.36 1.68 -2.01
CA LYS A 11 8.81 1.45 -2.23
C LYS A 11 9.63 2.00 -1.07
N LYS A 12 9.35 3.21 -0.59
CA LYS A 12 10.05 3.80 0.56
C LYS A 12 9.80 3.02 1.85
N VAL A 13 8.58 2.54 2.08
CA VAL A 13 8.24 1.77 3.28
C VAL A 13 8.95 0.43 3.28
N VAL A 14 8.92 -0.32 2.18
CA VAL A 14 9.56 -1.64 2.10
C VAL A 14 11.09 -1.55 2.15
N GLN A 15 11.69 -0.47 1.63
CA GLN A 15 13.14 -0.25 1.73
C GLN A 15 13.60 0.08 3.16
N LYS A 16 12.70 0.55 4.02
CA LYS A 16 13.01 0.94 5.41
C LYS A 16 12.69 -0.16 6.42
N ASN A 17 12.13 -1.28 5.98
CA ASN A 17 11.67 -2.35 6.86
C ASN A 17 12.01 -3.71 6.27
N ASP A 18 12.96 -4.39 6.91
CA ASP A 18 13.49 -5.69 6.49
C ASP A 18 12.46 -6.83 6.56
N ALA A 19 11.28 -6.59 7.14
CA ALA A 19 10.18 -7.55 7.13
C ALA A 19 9.52 -7.70 5.74
N TYR A 20 9.80 -6.79 4.80
CA TYR A 20 9.24 -6.80 3.46
C TYR A 20 10.29 -7.14 2.41
N TYR A 21 9.84 -7.69 1.29
CA TYR A 21 10.69 -7.80 0.11
C TYR A 21 10.95 -6.41 -0.45
N SER A 22 12.21 -6.11 -0.77
CA SER A 22 12.59 -4.81 -1.36
C SER A 22 11.92 -4.55 -2.71
N LEU A 23 11.56 -5.61 -3.44
CA LEU A 23 10.75 -5.52 -4.65
C LEU A 23 9.26 -5.56 -4.27
N ILE A 24 8.57 -4.43 -4.49
CA ILE A 24 7.17 -4.25 -4.03
C ILE A 24 6.22 -5.33 -4.57
N GLU A 25 6.45 -5.80 -5.79
CA GLU A 25 5.61 -6.80 -6.47
C GLU A 25 5.65 -8.18 -5.81
N LEU A 26 6.65 -8.45 -4.96
CA LEU A 26 6.81 -9.73 -4.27
C LEU A 26 6.07 -9.79 -2.92
N ASN A 27 5.53 -8.67 -2.44
CA ASN A 27 4.80 -8.63 -1.18
C ASN A 27 3.33 -8.93 -1.43
N ASP A 28 2.81 -9.98 -0.78
CA ASP A 28 1.38 -10.33 -0.83
C ASP A 28 0.58 -9.78 0.36
N VAL A 29 1.26 -9.33 1.42
CA VAL A 29 0.64 -8.66 2.58
C VAL A 29 1.45 -7.43 2.97
N LEU A 30 0.77 -6.29 3.14
CA LEU A 30 1.37 -5.05 3.63
C LEU A 30 0.67 -4.55 4.88
N TYR A 31 1.43 -4.27 5.94
CA TYR A 31 0.94 -3.65 7.17
C TYR A 31 1.33 -2.17 7.21
N LEU A 32 0.37 -1.31 6.91
CA LEU A 32 0.52 0.13 6.75
C LEU A 32 -0.32 0.92 7.76
N ASN A 33 -0.44 0.37 8.97
CA ASN A 33 -1.20 0.98 10.06
C ASN A 33 -0.49 2.24 10.61
N ASN A 34 -1.26 3.21 11.11
CA ASN A 34 -0.75 4.41 11.79
C ASN A 34 0.20 5.28 10.92
N LYS A 35 -0.10 5.46 9.63
CA LYS A 35 0.71 6.26 8.70
C LYS A 35 0.08 7.59 8.30
N LEU A 36 -1.12 7.88 8.81
CA LEU A 36 -1.89 9.09 8.52
C LEU A 36 -2.26 9.27 7.04
N TYR A 37 -2.26 8.19 6.25
CA TYR A 37 -2.66 8.26 4.85
C TYR A 37 -4.08 8.83 4.73
N LYS A 38 -4.23 9.82 3.87
CA LYS A 38 -5.50 10.47 3.53
C LYS A 38 -6.11 9.95 2.25
N LYS A 39 -5.27 9.46 1.33
CA LYS A 39 -5.72 8.96 0.03
C LYS A 39 -4.91 7.74 -0.39
N ILE A 40 -5.57 6.83 -1.11
CA ILE A 40 -4.92 5.79 -1.91
C ILE A 40 -5.04 6.17 -3.38
N GLU A 41 -3.94 6.15 -4.10
CA GLU A 41 -3.93 6.35 -5.55
C GLU A 41 -2.75 5.61 -6.20
N CYS A 42 -2.90 5.28 -7.49
CA CYS A 42 -1.80 4.77 -8.32
C CYS A 42 -1.06 3.54 -7.74
N LEU A 43 -1.78 2.49 -7.35
CA LEU A 43 -1.20 1.19 -6.95
C LEU A 43 -1.12 0.22 -8.14
N GLN A 44 -0.26 0.52 -9.10
CA GLN A 44 -0.22 -0.23 -10.37
C GLN A 44 0.70 -1.46 -10.34
N ASN A 45 1.65 -1.51 -9.40
CA ASN A 45 2.68 -2.55 -9.36
C ASN A 45 2.35 -3.70 -8.39
N LEU A 46 1.22 -3.65 -7.69
CA LEU A 46 0.87 -4.57 -6.60
C LEU A 46 -0.02 -5.74 -7.05
N ASN A 47 0.34 -6.36 -8.19
CA ASN A 47 -0.47 -7.44 -8.78
C ASN A 47 -0.61 -8.67 -7.86
N ASN A 48 0.40 -8.96 -7.03
CA ASN A 48 0.40 -10.10 -6.11
C ASN A 48 -0.18 -9.79 -4.73
N LEU A 49 -0.54 -8.53 -4.46
CA LEU A 49 -1.02 -8.10 -3.16
C LEU A 49 -2.39 -8.73 -2.87
N LYS A 50 -2.49 -9.44 -1.74
CA LYS A 50 -3.70 -10.09 -1.25
C LYS A 50 -4.35 -9.34 -0.10
N ALA A 51 -3.55 -8.73 0.77
CA ALA A 51 -4.04 -8.00 1.93
C ALA A 51 -3.28 -6.69 2.18
N LEU A 52 -4.02 -5.61 2.41
CA LEU A 52 -3.47 -4.29 2.70
C LEU A 52 -4.07 -3.74 4.00
N TYR A 53 -3.34 -3.80 5.11
CA TYR A 53 -3.85 -3.33 6.40
C TYR A 53 -3.60 -1.84 6.62
N LEU A 54 -4.68 -1.06 6.76
CA LEU A 54 -4.64 0.41 6.85
C LEU A 54 -5.27 0.98 8.13
N ASN A 55 -5.28 0.22 9.23
CA ASN A 55 -5.87 0.68 10.50
C ASN A 55 -5.20 1.97 10.99
N ASN A 56 -6.00 2.82 11.63
CA ASN A 56 -5.55 4.11 12.19
C ASN A 56 -4.87 5.03 11.14
N ASN A 57 -5.38 5.03 9.92
CA ASN A 57 -5.12 6.09 8.94
C ASN A 57 -6.28 7.10 8.93
N ALA A 58 -6.19 8.14 8.09
CA ALA A 58 -7.18 9.20 7.96
C ALA A 58 -7.76 9.22 6.54
N LEU A 59 -8.07 8.03 5.99
CA LEU A 59 -8.45 7.87 4.59
C LEU A 59 -9.77 8.58 4.29
N GLU A 60 -9.72 9.52 3.36
CA GLU A 60 -10.85 10.29 2.83
C GLU A 60 -11.23 9.82 1.41
N ARG A 61 -10.30 9.17 0.69
CA ARG A 61 -10.52 8.68 -0.67
C ARG A 61 -9.68 7.43 -0.99
N ILE A 62 -10.29 6.48 -1.70
CA ILE A 62 -9.64 5.27 -2.20
C ILE A 62 -9.84 5.21 -3.72
N CYS A 63 -8.75 5.17 -4.49
CA CYS A 63 -8.77 4.98 -5.94
C CYS A 63 -7.47 4.34 -6.45
N GLY A 64 -7.45 3.91 -7.72
CA GLY A 64 -6.25 3.36 -8.36
C GLY A 64 -5.84 1.97 -7.84
N LEU A 65 -6.83 1.14 -7.51
CA LEU A 65 -6.65 -0.27 -7.09
C LEU A 65 -6.86 -1.26 -8.24
N ASP A 66 -7.05 -0.78 -9.47
CA ASP A 66 -7.46 -1.59 -10.62
C ASP A 66 -6.44 -2.70 -10.96
N SER A 67 -5.15 -2.47 -10.70
CA SER A 67 -4.09 -3.47 -10.90
C SER A 67 -3.93 -4.44 -9.71
N CYS A 68 -4.53 -4.16 -8.56
CA CYS A 68 -4.50 -5.04 -7.39
C CYS A 68 -5.50 -6.21 -7.54
N VAL A 69 -5.41 -6.95 -8.65
CA VAL A 69 -6.39 -7.97 -9.07
C VAL A 69 -6.54 -9.13 -8.08
N ASN A 70 -5.54 -9.35 -7.22
CA ASN A 70 -5.55 -10.40 -6.20
C ASN A 70 -5.94 -9.91 -4.80
N LEU A 71 -6.29 -8.62 -4.66
CA LEU A 71 -6.62 -8.02 -3.36
C LEU A 71 -7.97 -8.53 -2.86
N VAL A 72 -7.96 -9.16 -1.69
CA VAL A 72 -9.16 -9.72 -1.05
C VAL A 72 -9.47 -9.10 0.31
N ALA A 73 -8.51 -8.36 0.89
CA ALA A 73 -8.67 -7.68 2.18
C ALA A 73 -8.02 -6.29 2.19
N LEU A 74 -8.72 -5.29 2.71
CA LEU A 74 -8.32 -3.87 2.80
C LEU A 74 -8.68 -3.30 4.19
#